data_AF-A0A950C1U5-F1
#
_entry.id   AF-A0A950C1U5-F1
#
_cell.length_a   1.000
_cell.length_b   1.000
_cell.length_c   1.000
_cell.angle_alpha   90.00
_cell.angle_beta   90.00
_cell.angle_gamma   90.00
#
_symmetry.space_group_name_H-M   'P 1'
#
loop_
_entity.id
_entity.type
_entity.pdbx_description
1 polymer ?
#
loop_
_entity_poly.entity_id
_entity_poly.type
_entity_poly.pdbx_seq_one_letter_code
_entity_poly.pdbx_strand_id
1 'polypeptide(L)'
;MSTAQKRTYRSTESKYKGGASEMYVTYDLDQRTRGGDSALVPKIKRVYIAGDVEGWQVGDFRKRSGREVHGVRIEYQQSRSPHRRDAYRAARDQTEYEVRPTGVRATRQRFAQIVELPLEARNVRFHTDGKELPEPYRHALQSVR
;
A
#
# COMPACT_ATOMS: atom_id res chain seq x y z
N MET A 1 19.79 2.34 32.66
CA MET A 1 18.60 1.49 32.40
C MET A 1 17.87 2.08 31.20
N SER A 2 18.02 1.49 30.02
CA SER A 2 17.49 2.02 28.76
C SER A 2 16.12 1.41 28.47
N THR A 3 15.06 2.22 28.52
CA THR A 3 13.71 1.85 28.14
C THR A 3 13.62 1.66 26.63
N ALA A 4 13.59 0.40 26.18
CA ALA A 4 13.31 0.05 24.80
C ALA A 4 11.89 0.50 24.45
N GLN A 5 11.75 1.64 23.77
CA GLN A 5 10.49 2.05 23.15
C GLN A 5 10.05 0.94 22.18
N LYS A 6 8.99 0.22 22.55
CA LYS A 6 8.24 -0.65 21.64
C LYS A 6 7.82 0.21 20.46
N ARG A 7 8.53 0.10 19.33
CA ARG A 7 8.09 0.62 18.03
C ARG A 7 6.88 -0.21 17.61
N THR A 8 5.71 0.09 18.17
CA THR A 8 4.44 -0.43 17.68
C THR A 8 4.33 0.03 16.23
N TYR A 9 4.47 -0.92 15.30
CA TYR A 9 4.36 -0.66 13.87
C TYR A 9 2.97 -0.07 13.58
N ARG A 10 2.93 1.22 13.30
CA ARG A 10 1.69 1.92 12.92
C ARG A 10 1.52 1.73 11.42
N SER A 11 0.70 0.76 11.01
CA SER A 11 0.34 0.59 9.61
C SER A 11 -0.27 1.89 9.07
N THR A 12 0.51 2.62 8.27
CA THR A 12 0.15 3.90 7.63
C THR A 12 -1.03 3.77 6.67
N GLU A 13 -1.41 2.54 6.35
CA GLU A 13 -2.39 2.23 5.33
C GLU A 13 -3.75 1.76 5.90
N SER A 14 -3.86 1.60 7.22
CA SER A 14 -5.12 1.22 7.90
C SER A 14 -6.30 2.14 7.56
N LYS A 15 -6.05 3.41 7.25
CA LYS A 15 -7.06 4.40 6.82
C LYS A 15 -7.68 4.13 5.45
N TYR A 16 -7.13 3.22 4.65
CA TYR A 16 -7.60 2.89 3.30
C TYR A 16 -8.42 1.60 3.22
N LYS A 17 -8.73 0.94 4.35
CA LYS A 17 -9.50 -0.32 4.38
C LYS A 17 -10.91 -0.25 3.75
N GLY A 18 -11.50 0.95 3.62
CA GLY A 18 -12.81 1.12 2.98
C GLY A 18 -12.73 0.96 1.46
N GLY A 19 -12.93 -0.27 0.96
CA GLY A 19 -13.02 -0.58 -0.47
C GLY A 19 -11.70 -0.92 -1.16
N ALA A 20 -10.61 -1.11 -0.41
CA ALA A 20 -9.33 -1.55 -0.95
C ALA A 20 -9.11 -3.05 -0.70
N SER A 21 -8.53 -3.72 -1.70
CA SER A 21 -8.07 -5.10 -1.60
C SER A 21 -6.71 -5.15 -0.88
N GLU A 22 -6.56 -6.08 0.05
CA GLU A 22 -5.28 -6.35 0.72
C GLU A 22 -4.42 -7.25 -0.17
N MET A 23 -3.23 -6.76 -0.51
CA MET A 23 -2.24 -7.40 -1.38
C MET A 23 -0.87 -7.40 -0.68
N TYR A 24 0.11 -8.08 -1.26
CA TYR A 24 1.38 -8.35 -0.58
C TYR A 24 2.59 -8.17 -1.49
N VAL A 25 3.65 -7.55 -0.96
CA VAL A 25 4.99 -7.56 -1.54
C VAL A 25 5.87 -8.44 -0.66
N THR A 26 6.42 -9.51 -1.23
CA THR A 26 7.39 -10.41 -0.57
C THR A 26 8.79 -10.12 -1.08
N TYR A 27 9.78 -10.24 -0.20
CA TYR A 27 11.19 -10.08 -0.53
C TYR A 27 12.05 -10.76 0.52
N ASP A 28 13.27 -11.12 0.16
CA ASP A 28 14.27 -11.64 1.08
C ASP A 28 15.27 -10.57 1.45
N LEU A 29 15.71 -10.58 2.70
CA LEU A 29 16.73 -9.67 3.22
C LEU A 29 17.87 -10.49 3.83
N ASP A 30 19.11 -10.17 3.46
CA ASP A 30 20.28 -10.73 4.14
C ASP A 30 20.34 -10.18 5.57
N GLN A 31 20.36 -11.08 6.55
CA GLN A 31 20.42 -10.74 7.95
C GLN A 31 21.51 -11.54 8.65
N ARG A 32 22.39 -10.83 9.37
CA ARG A 32 23.38 -11.46 10.25
C ARG A 32 22.68 -12.17 11.38
N THR A 33 22.99 -13.45 11.53
CA THR A 33 22.57 -14.31 12.62
C THR A 33 23.43 -14.05 13.86
N ARG A 34 22.96 -14.50 15.03
CA ARG A 34 23.70 -14.35 16.30
C ARG A 34 25.04 -15.10 16.31
N GLY A 35 25.22 -16.09 15.43
CA GLY A 35 26.45 -16.86 15.29
C GLY A 35 27.51 -16.22 14.39
N GLY A 36 27.22 -15.07 13.77
CA GLY A 36 28.13 -14.39 12.84
C GLY A 36 27.88 -14.70 11.36
N ASP A 37 27.12 -15.75 11.05
CA ASP A 37 26.74 -16.11 9.67
C ASP A 37 25.62 -15.23 9.12
N SER A 38 25.49 -15.15 7.80
CA SER A 38 24.43 -14.43 7.08
C SER A 38 23.37 -15.40 6.57
N ALA A 39 22.09 -15.05 6.71
CA ALA A 39 20.96 -15.83 6.19
C ALA A 39 19.96 -14.93 5.46
N LEU A 40 19.39 -15.44 4.37
CA LEU A 40 18.26 -14.80 3.70
C LEU A 40 17.00 -15.01 4.53
N VAL A 41 16.43 -13.92 5.03
CA VAL A 41 15.22 -13.94 5.85
C VAL A 41 14.05 -13.41 5.03
N PRO A 42 12.97 -14.20 4.86
CA PRO A 42 11.79 -13.76 4.15
C PRO A 42 11.09 -12.62 4.90
N LYS A 43 10.69 -11.60 4.15
CA LYS A 43 9.96 -10.42 4.62
C LYS A 43 8.72 -10.21 3.75
N ILE A 44 7.72 -9.57 4.36
CA ILE A 44 6.46 -9.26 3.70
C ILE A 44 6.01 -7.85 4.07
N LYS A 45 5.48 -7.12 3.09
CA LYS A 45 4.75 -5.86 3.29
C LYS A 45 3.33 -6.03 2.76
N ARG A 46 2.36 -5.60 3.56
CA ARG A 46 0.96 -5.48 3.15
C ARG A 46 0.78 -4.19 2.38
N VAL A 47 -0.05 -4.24 1.34
CA VAL A 47 -0.39 -3.10 0.47
C VAL A 47 -1.90 -3.08 0.30
N TYR A 48 -2.53 -1.92 0.39
CA TYR A 48 -3.97 -1.79 0.14
C TYR A 48 -4.23 -1.05 -1.17
N ILE A 49 -4.81 -1.73 -2.15
CA ILE A 49 -5.09 -1.18 -3.49
C ILE A 49 -6.60 -1.07 -3.71
N ALA A 50 -7.07 0.14 -3.99
CA ALA A 50 -8.48 0.43 -4.25
C ALA A 50 -8.78 0.46 -5.76
N GLY A 51 -8.61 -0.67 -6.43
CA GLY A 51 -8.82 -0.81 -7.86
C GLY A 51 -8.21 -2.09 -8.43
N ASP A 52 -8.30 -2.23 -9.75
CA ASP A 52 -7.76 -3.36 -10.49
C ASP A 52 -6.29 -3.09 -10.82
N VAL A 53 -5.39 -4.00 -10.44
CA VAL A 53 -3.96 -3.87 -10.75
C VAL A 53 -3.75 -4.10 -12.25
N GLU A 54 -3.15 -3.12 -12.92
CA GLU A 54 -2.80 -3.20 -14.35
C GLU A 54 -1.36 -3.72 -14.54
N GLY A 55 -0.47 -3.49 -13.57
CA GLY A 55 0.92 -3.95 -13.63
C GLY A 55 1.73 -3.59 -12.40
N TRP A 56 2.92 -4.18 -12.30
CA TRP A 56 3.90 -3.84 -11.27
C TRP A 56 5.33 -4.00 -11.76
N GLN A 57 6.26 -3.24 -11.19
CA GLN A 57 7.67 -3.29 -11.53
C GLN A 57 8.55 -2.98 -10.31
N VAL A 58 9.72 -3.61 -10.25
CA VAL A 58 10.76 -3.35 -9.24
C VAL A 58 11.79 -2.39 -9.81
N GLY A 59 12.25 -1.44 -9.03
CA GLY A 59 13.32 -0.53 -9.44
C GLY A 59 13.40 0.73 -8.57
N ASP A 60 14.10 1.72 -9.10
CA ASP A 60 14.24 3.03 -8.49
C ASP A 60 13.23 4.00 -9.09
N PHE A 61 12.48 4.68 -8.23
CA PHE A 61 11.40 5.57 -8.62
C PHE A 61 11.53 6.92 -7.93
N ARG A 62 11.27 8.00 -8.68
CA ARG A 62 11.18 9.34 -8.13
C ARG A 62 9.76 9.62 -7.63
N LYS A 63 9.62 9.88 -6.33
CA LYS A 63 8.33 10.29 -5.72
C LYS A 63 8.00 11.73 -6.10
N ARG A 64 6.73 12.11 -5.95
CA ARG A 64 6.26 13.50 -6.16
C ARG A 64 7.01 14.54 -5.31
N SER A 65 7.52 14.15 -4.15
CA SER A 65 8.38 15.01 -3.31
C SER A 65 9.77 15.26 -3.89
N GLY A 66 10.15 14.57 -4.96
CA GLY A 66 11.48 14.62 -5.58
C GLY A 66 12.45 13.54 -5.08
N ARG A 67 12.13 12.83 -3.99
CA ARG A 67 12.98 11.75 -3.43
C ARG A 67 13.00 10.53 -4.35
N GLU A 68 14.18 9.99 -4.61
CA GLU A 68 14.37 8.68 -5.24
C GLU A 68 14.29 7.57 -4.20
N VAL A 69 13.56 6.51 -4.52
CA VAL A 69 13.35 5.36 -3.64
C VAL A 69 13.41 4.07 -4.43
N HIS A 70 14.07 3.07 -3.85
CA HIS A 70 14.01 1.70 -4.35
C HIS A 70 12.74 1.01 -3.87
N GLY A 71 12.11 0.20 -4.72
CA GLY A 71 10.97 -0.60 -4.28
C GLY A 71 10.14 -1.18 -5.42
N VAL A 72 8.84 -1.32 -5.15
CA VAL A 72 7.85 -1.83 -6.10
C VAL A 72 6.87 -0.72 -6.47
N ARG A 73 6.77 -0.41 -7.75
CA ARG A 73 5.71 0.45 -8.28
C ARG A 73 4.56 -0.43 -8.76
N ILE A 74 3.37 -0.18 -8.23
CA ILE A 74 2.12 -0.87 -8.56
C ILE A 74 1.21 0.12 -9.26
N GLU A 75 0.78 -0.22 -10.46
CA GLU A 75 -0.13 0.58 -11.28
C GLU A 75 -1.51 -0.07 -11.24
N TYR A 76 -2.54 0.75 -10.97
CA TYR A 76 -3.90 0.26 -10.82
C TYR A 76 -4.94 1.26 -11.31
N GLN A 77 -6.08 0.73 -11.72
CA GLN A 77 -7.22 1.51 -12.18
C GLN A 77 -8.36 1.45 -11.16
N GLN A 78 -8.85 2.63 -10.76
CA GLN A 78 -10.08 2.73 -9.99
C GLN A 78 -11.22 3.17 -10.90
N SER A 79 -12.27 2.37 -10.97
CA SER A 79 -13.53 2.73 -11.61
C SER A 79 -14.52 3.22 -10.55
N ARG A 80 -15.22 4.32 -10.82
CA ARG A 80 -16.38 4.77 -10.03
C ARG A 80 -17.64 4.63 -10.84
N SER A 81 -18.60 3.88 -10.32
CA SER A 81 -19.93 3.75 -10.92
C SER A 81 -20.67 5.09 -10.92
N PRO A 82 -21.49 5.35 -11.95
CA PRO A 82 -22.32 6.53 -11.96
C PRO A 82 -23.30 6.46 -10.80
N HIS A 83 -23.56 7.60 -10.16
CA HIS A 83 -24.55 7.69 -9.10
C HIS A 83 -25.20 9.07 -9.11
N ARG A 84 -26.40 9.16 -8.53
CA ARG A 84 -27.05 10.44 -8.28
C ARG A 84 -26.58 10.93 -6.93
N ARG A 85 -26.00 12.13 -6.90
CA ARG A 85 -25.67 12.81 -5.65
C ARG A 85 -26.85 13.68 -5.28
N ASP A 86 -27.36 13.49 -4.06
CA ASP A 86 -28.45 14.30 -3.53
C ASP A 86 -28.00 15.73 -3.20
N ALA A 87 -28.99 16.59 -3.01
CA ALA A 87 -28.75 17.96 -2.60
C ALA A 87 -28.16 17.99 -1.18
N TYR A 88 -27.21 18.89 -0.92
CA TYR A 88 -26.71 19.13 0.42
C TYR A 88 -26.32 20.59 0.60
N ARG A 89 -26.35 21.06 1.85
CA ARG A 89 -25.82 22.37 2.21
C ARG A 89 -24.38 22.23 2.70
N ALA A 90 -23.53 23.12 2.23
CA ALA A 90 -22.14 23.17 2.65
C ALA A 90 -21.77 24.59 3.06
N ALA A 91 -20.87 24.69 4.01
CA ALA A 91 -20.36 25.97 4.49
C ALA A 91 -18.84 26.00 4.31
N ARG A 92 -18.33 27.11 3.78
CA ARG A 92 -16.89 27.40 3.74
C ARG A 92 -16.68 28.86 4.11
N ASP A 93 -15.83 29.10 5.12
CA ASP A 93 -15.40 30.43 5.55
C ASP A 93 -16.58 31.43 5.65
N GLN A 94 -17.60 31.03 6.43
CA GLN A 94 -18.86 31.77 6.70
C GLN A 94 -19.85 31.91 5.53
N THR A 95 -19.55 31.37 4.34
CA THR A 95 -20.52 31.32 3.23
C THR A 95 -21.21 29.96 3.19
N GLU A 96 -22.52 29.95 3.39
CA GLU A 96 -23.37 28.76 3.17
C GLU A 96 -23.85 28.74 1.72
N TYR A 97 -23.74 27.58 1.07
CA TYR A 97 -24.22 27.39 -0.28
C TYR A 97 -24.95 26.05 -0.42
N GLU A 98 -25.96 26.05 -1.27
CA GLU A 98 -26.74 24.86 -1.57
C GLU A 98 -26.19 24.18 -2.82
N VAL A 99 -25.79 22.92 -2.65
CA VAL A 99 -25.35 22.09 -3.75
C VAL A 99 -26.55 21.34 -4.30
N ARG A 100 -26.92 21.66 -5.55
CA ARG A 100 -28.01 20.99 -6.25
C ARG A 100 -27.70 19.51 -6.52
N PRO A 101 -28.74 18.65 -6.61
CA PRO A 101 -28.55 17.26 -6.95
C PRO A 101 -28.01 17.17 -8.39
N THR A 102 -27.08 16.25 -8.62
CA THR A 102 -26.48 16.06 -9.96
C THR A 102 -26.18 14.60 -10.22
N GLY A 103 -26.22 14.22 -11.50
CA GLY A 103 -25.67 12.94 -11.95
C GLY A 103 -24.15 13.01 -11.94
N VAL A 104 -23.51 12.12 -11.18
CA VAL A 104 -22.08 11.89 -11.25
C VAL A 104 -21.84 10.80 -12.28
N ARG A 105 -21.08 11.12 -13.33
CA ARG A 105 -20.77 10.17 -14.41
C ARG A 105 -19.79 9.10 -13.93
N ALA A 106 -19.79 7.98 -14.64
CA ALA A 106 -18.76 6.97 -14.47
C ALA A 106 -17.38 7.59 -14.76
N THR A 107 -16.39 7.25 -13.95
CA THR A 107 -15.01 7.69 -14.18
C THR A 107 -14.06 6.51 -14.03
N ARG A 108 -12.98 6.54 -14.81
CA ARG A 108 -11.84 5.63 -14.65
C ARG A 108 -10.61 6.49 -14.43
N GLN A 109 -9.87 6.19 -13.37
CA GLN A 109 -8.66 6.91 -13.01
C GLN A 109 -7.53 5.90 -12.81
N ARG A 110 -6.34 6.22 -13.35
CA ARG A 110 -5.13 5.44 -13.17
C ARG A 110 -4.30 6.04 -12.04
N PHE A 111 -3.76 5.16 -11.22
CA PHE A 111 -2.93 5.50 -10.08
C PHE A 111 -1.66 4.67 -10.08
N ALA A 112 -0.64 5.20 -9.41
CA ALA A 112 0.59 4.47 -9.12
C ALA A 112 0.91 4.60 -7.63
N GLN A 113 1.15 3.47 -6.96
CA GLN A 113 1.64 3.41 -5.60
C GLN A 113 3.06 2.83 -5.59
N ILE A 114 3.96 3.46 -4.82
CA ILE A 114 5.33 2.97 -4.66
C ILE A 114 5.49 2.44 -3.24
N VAL A 115 5.78 1.14 -3.14
CA VAL A 115 6.11 0.44 -1.90
C VAL A 115 7.62 0.39 -1.78
N GLU A 116 8.17 1.20 -0.88
CA GLU A 116 9.62 1.31 -0.68
C GLU A 116 10.18 0.00 -0.09
N LEU A 117 11.30 -0.48 -0.60
CA LEU A 117 12.02 -1.65 -0.11
C LEU A 117 13.49 -1.29 0.23
N PRO A 118 14.16 -2.08 1.10
CA PRO A 118 15.61 -1.99 1.24
C PRO A 118 16.31 -2.21 -0.12
N LEU A 119 17.44 -1.55 -0.35
CA LEU A 119 18.19 -1.64 -1.61
C LEU A 119 18.71 -3.06 -1.86
N GLU A 120 19.03 -3.76 -0.78
CA GLU A 120 19.53 -5.12 -0.75
C GLU A 120 18.42 -6.19 -0.84
N ALA A 121 17.16 -5.78 -1.01
CA ALA A 121 16.03 -6.70 -1.12
C ALA A 121 16.17 -7.59 -2.37
N ARG A 122 15.98 -8.90 -2.18
CA ARG A 122 16.07 -9.92 -3.25
C ARG A 122 14.76 -10.67 -3.39
N ASN A 123 14.61 -11.41 -4.49
CA ASN A 123 13.44 -12.26 -4.75
C ASN A 123 12.10 -11.52 -4.59
N VAL A 124 12.08 -10.25 -5.01
CA VAL A 124 10.92 -9.38 -4.86
C VAL A 124 9.77 -9.90 -5.71
N ARG A 125 8.60 -10.11 -5.09
CA ARG A 125 7.37 -10.52 -5.78
C ARG A 125 6.16 -9.77 -5.24
N PHE A 126 5.17 -9.60 -6.10
CA PHE A 126 3.88 -9.02 -5.75
C PHE A 126 2.79 -10.10 -5.87
N HIS A 127 1.91 -10.16 -4.87
CA HIS A 127 0.82 -11.14 -4.77
C HIS A 127 -0.49 -10.41 -4.52
N THR A 128 -1.49 -10.70 -5.33
CA THR A 128 -2.83 -10.08 -5.24
C THR A 128 -3.75 -10.80 -4.25
N ASP A 129 -3.45 -12.06 -3.92
CA ASP A 129 -4.17 -12.85 -2.91
C ASP A 129 -3.19 -13.38 -1.85
N GLY A 130 -3.58 -13.32 -0.58
CA GLY A 130 -2.82 -13.88 0.54
C GLY A 130 -2.75 -15.42 0.51
N LYS A 131 -3.67 -16.10 -0.18
CA LYS A 131 -3.64 -17.56 -0.35
C LYS A 131 -2.48 -18.03 -1.23
N GLU A 132 -2.00 -17.18 -2.13
CA GLU A 132 -0.90 -17.47 -3.05
C GLU A 132 0.48 -17.29 -2.40
N LEU A 133 0.54 -16.76 -1.17
CA LEU A 133 1.79 -16.52 -0.48
C LEU A 133 2.55 -17.83 -0.24
N PRO A 134 3.81 -17.94 -0.68
CA PRO A 134 4.65 -19.08 -0.35
C PRO A 134 4.84 -19.22 1.17
N GLU A 135 4.97 -20.46 1.64
CA GLU A 135 5.04 -20.80 3.06
C GLU A 135 6.04 -19.94 3.87
N PRO A 136 7.29 -19.70 3.41
CA PRO A 136 8.25 -18.90 4.16
C PRO A 136 7.76 -17.48 4.48
N TYR A 137 6.94 -16.89 3.60
CA TYR A 137 6.41 -15.52 3.77
C TYR A 137 5.14 -15.48 4.61
N ARG A 138 4.34 -16.57 4.64
CA ARG A 138 3.15 -16.65 5.49
C ARG A 138 3.51 -16.53 6.97
N HIS A 139 4.60 -17.17 7.39
CA HIS A 139 5.11 -17.05 8.76
C HIS A 139 5.64 -15.64 9.10
N ALA A 140 6.11 -14.90 8.09
CA ALA A 140 6.56 -13.52 8.26
C ALA A 140 5.39 -12.53 8.39
N LEU A 141 4.17 -12.93 8.04
CA LEU A 141 2.97 -12.10 8.19
C LEU A 141 2.61 -11.98 9.67
N GLN A 142 3.04 -10.90 10.32
CA GLN A 142 2.61 -10.61 11.69
C GLN A 142 1.10 -10.33 11.69
N SER A 143 0.34 -11.11 12.46
CA SER A 143 -1.07 -10.90 12.73
C SER A 143 -1.24 -9.67 13.64
N VAL A 144 -1.27 -8.48 13.04
CA VAL A 144 -1.67 -7.27 13.77
C VAL A 144 -3.20 -7.24 13.77
N ARG A 145 -3.81 -7.84 14.80
CA ARG A 145 -5.22 -7.63 15.14
C ARG A 145 -5.37 -6.35 15.92
#